data_AF-A0ABD1G1K1-F1
#
_entry.id   AF-A0ABD1G1K1-F1
#
_cell.length_a   1.000
_cell.length_b   1.000
_cell.length_c   1.000
_cell.angle_alpha   90.00
_cell.angle_beta   90.00
_cell.angle_gamma   90.00
#
_symmetry.space_group_name_H-M   'P 1'
#
loop_
_entity.id
_entity.type
_entity.pdbx_description
1 polymer ?
#
loop_
_entity_poly.entity_id
_entity_poly.type
_entity_poly.pdbx_seq_one_letter_code
_entity_poly.pdbx_strand_id
1 'polypeptide(L)'
;MGHRDITMDDVKGLLDMKLDLFGTLCAVAGRAMEIHDEETALQETQKSKKPITCVLRLPSKSRGDEAGPSRPAPKRRVDEAGSAPKPKRQRRPPPLAEKPPLPAEFQTAIEEIALAKNAAPTAAKLVIQKELYETDLSSGHNRLSIPFNKIENDFLTEEEKQYLLGEFENGKKRFMEVRIVQPSLLLEETVKLCRWDMAKKSGKTTSTYAIRGNWTAIVKNNRLRVGTTVQLWFFRLDQELCFALVKVPRNQAA
;
A
#
# COMPACT_ATOMS: atom_id res chain seq x y z
N MET A 1 -45.13 -35.16 -21.37
CA MET A 1 -44.85 -33.83 -20.81
C MET A 1 -44.71 -32.88 -21.98
N GLY A 2 -45.68 -31.99 -22.21
CA GLY A 2 -45.69 -31.10 -23.36
C GLY A 2 -44.65 -29.99 -23.22
N HIS A 3 -43.83 -29.80 -24.25
CA HIS A 3 -42.97 -28.62 -24.40
C HIS A 3 -43.88 -27.42 -24.65
N ARG A 4 -43.77 -26.36 -23.84
CA ARG A 4 -44.42 -25.09 -24.12
C ARG A 4 -43.44 -24.25 -24.93
N ASP A 5 -43.84 -23.87 -26.14
CA ASP A 5 -43.06 -22.97 -26.97
C ASP A 5 -43.09 -21.56 -26.38
N ILE A 6 -41.93 -20.91 -26.32
CA ILE A 6 -41.78 -19.53 -25.83
C ILE A 6 -42.42 -18.60 -26.88
N THR A 7 -43.42 -17.84 -26.47
CA THR A 7 -44.15 -16.94 -27.37
C THR A 7 -43.46 -15.58 -27.45
N MET A 8 -43.68 -14.82 -28.53
CA MET A 8 -43.16 -13.45 -28.66
C MET A 8 -43.60 -12.54 -27.50
N ASP A 9 -44.76 -12.82 -26.89
CA ASP A 9 -45.27 -12.09 -25.73
C ASP A 9 -44.43 -12.35 -24.47
N ASP A 10 -43.88 -13.56 -24.30
CA ASP A 10 -42.96 -13.89 -23.19
C ASP A 10 -41.63 -13.13 -23.33
N VAL A 11 -41.12 -12.99 -24.55
CA VAL A 11 -39.90 -12.23 -24.84
C VAL A 11 -40.12 -10.73 -24.61
N LYS A 12 -41.29 -10.22 -25.00
CA LYS A 12 -41.68 -8.83 -24.77
C LYS A 12 -41.84 -8.53 -23.28
N GLY A 13 -42.50 -9.41 -22.53
CA GLY A 13 -42.61 -9.28 -21.07
C GLY A 13 -41.26 -9.29 -20.35
N LEU A 14 -40.29 -10.08 -20.84
CA LEU A 14 -38.93 -10.10 -20.30
C LEU A 14 -38.16 -8.81 -20.60
N LEU A 15 -38.39 -8.19 -21.75
CA LEU A 15 -37.77 -6.91 -22.12
C LEU A 15 -38.39 -5.74 -21.35
N ASP A 16 -39.70 -5.71 -21.20
CA ASP A 16 -40.41 -4.69 -20.42
C ASP A 16 -40.00 -4.76 -18.93
N MET A 17 -39.82 -5.97 -18.37
CA MET A 17 -39.30 -6.15 -17.01
C MET A 17 -37.85 -5.64 -16.84
N LYS A 18 -37.00 -5.80 -17.88
CA LYS A 18 -35.62 -5.28 -17.86
C LYS A 18 -35.56 -3.76 -17.96
N LEU A 19 -36.48 -3.14 -18.72
CA LEU A 19 -36.58 -1.69 -18.84
C LEU A 19 -37.06 -1.05 -17.52
N ASP A 20 -37.97 -1.71 -16.80
CA ASP A 20 -38.44 -1.24 -15.47
C ASP A 20 -37.36 -1.36 -14.38
N LEU A 21 -36.54 -2.43 -14.45
CA LEU A 21 -35.37 -2.58 -13.57
C LEU A 21 -34.31 -1.50 -13.83
N PHE A 22 -34.09 -1.12 -15.09
CA PHE A 22 -33.20 -0.03 -15.46
C PHE A 22 -33.73 1.33 -14.98
N GLY A 23 -35.03 1.59 -15.14
CA GLY A 23 -35.69 2.79 -14.61
C GLY A 23 -35.56 2.91 -13.09
N THR A 24 -35.73 1.79 -12.38
CA THR A 24 -35.55 1.72 -10.91
C THR A 24 -34.10 1.96 -10.50
N LEU A 25 -33.13 1.41 -11.24
CA LEU A 25 -31.71 1.64 -11.00
C LEU A 25 -31.30 3.10 -11.23
N CYS A 26 -31.82 3.73 -12.29
CA CYS A 26 -31.62 5.15 -12.57
C CYS A 26 -32.25 6.05 -11.48
N ALA A 27 -33.43 5.69 -10.95
CA ALA A 27 -34.06 6.43 -9.86
C ALA A 27 -33.27 6.32 -8.54
N VAL A 28 -32.69 5.14 -8.24
CA VAL A 28 -31.80 4.95 -7.08
C VAL A 28 -30.49 5.72 -7.24
N ALA A 29 -29.93 5.74 -8.46
CA ALA A 29 -28.73 6.53 -8.77
C ALA A 29 -28.98 8.04 -8.66
N GLY A 30 -30.16 8.52 -9.08
CA GLY A 30 -30.56 9.93 -8.93
C GLY A 30 -30.63 10.37 -7.47
N ARG A 31 -31.18 9.53 -6.57
CA ARG A 31 -31.22 9.81 -5.12
C ARG A 31 -29.85 9.75 -4.44
N ALA A 32 -28.87 9.05 -5.02
CA ALA A 32 -27.51 9.01 -4.48
C ALA A 32 -26.72 10.31 -4.75
N MET A 33 -27.10 11.10 -5.76
CA MET A 33 -26.47 12.40 -6.05
C MET A 33 -26.96 13.50 -5.11
N GLU A 34 -28.23 13.49 -4.67
CA GLU A 34 -28.75 14.47 -3.70
C GLU A 34 -28.12 14.34 -2.30
N ILE A 35 -27.69 13.14 -1.90
CA ILE A 35 -27.03 12.90 -0.60
C ILE A 35 -25.62 13.53 -0.55
N HIS A 36 -24.96 13.71 -1.69
CA HIS A 36 -23.60 14.26 -1.73
C HIS A 36 -23.57 15.80 -1.74
N ASP A 37 -24.67 16.46 -2.13
CA ASP A 37 -24.79 17.91 -2.14
C ASP A 37 -25.20 18.50 -0.78
N GLU A 38 -25.97 17.78 0.05
CA GLU A 38 -26.26 18.21 1.44
C GLU A 38 -25.07 18.07 2.40
N GLU A 39 -24.22 17.04 2.26
CA GLU A 39 -23.05 16.83 3.14
C GLU A 39 -21.95 17.89 2.90
N THR A 40 -21.89 18.44 1.69
CA THR A 40 -20.91 19.49 1.32
C THR A 40 -21.27 20.86 1.92
N ALA A 41 -22.57 21.16 2.10
CA ALA A 41 -23.05 22.44 2.66
C ALA A 41 -22.84 22.55 4.19
N LEU A 42 -22.80 21.44 4.92
CA LEU A 42 -22.58 21.45 6.38
C LEU A 42 -21.10 21.61 6.78
N GLN A 43 -20.15 21.27 5.89
CA GLN A 43 -18.72 21.44 6.18
C GLN A 43 -18.21 22.88 5.98
N GLU A 44 -18.88 23.72 5.18
CA GLU A 44 -18.47 25.11 4.98
C GLU A 44 -18.80 26.02 6.19
N THR A 45 -19.85 25.71 6.95
CA THR A 45 -20.22 26.51 8.15
C THR A 45 -19.29 26.31 9.35
N GLN A 46 -18.46 25.25 9.37
CA GLN A 46 -17.53 24.97 10.47
C GLN A 46 -16.10 25.51 10.26
N LYS A 47 -15.78 26.12 9.10
CA LYS A 47 -14.43 26.63 8.79
C LYS A 47 -14.08 28.00 9.40
N SER A 48 -14.98 28.64 10.16
CA SER A 48 -14.72 29.94 10.81
C SER A 48 -14.58 29.83 12.33
N LYS A 49 -13.49 29.19 12.81
CA LYS A 49 -12.96 29.42 14.17
C LYS A 49 -11.44 29.42 14.11
N LYS A 50 -10.85 30.62 14.17
CA LYS A 50 -9.38 30.83 14.22
C LYS A 50 -8.82 30.27 15.53
N PRO A 51 -7.68 29.56 15.55
CA PRO A 51 -7.03 29.22 16.80
C PRO A 51 -6.27 30.44 17.34
N ILE A 52 -6.64 30.83 18.55
CA ILE A 52 -5.84 31.66 19.47
C ILE A 52 -4.60 30.84 19.83
N THR A 53 -3.40 31.38 19.65
CA THR A 53 -2.23 30.88 20.39
C THR A 53 -1.53 32.05 21.05
N CYS A 54 -1.51 31.94 22.38
CA CYS A 54 -1.13 32.94 23.34
C CYS A 54 0.36 33.29 23.26
N VAL A 55 0.61 34.59 23.31
CA VAL A 55 1.90 35.21 23.59
C VAL A 55 2.16 35.05 25.08
N LEU A 56 3.14 34.24 25.48
CA LEU A 56 3.77 34.34 26.80
C LEU A 56 5.28 34.42 26.63
N ARG A 57 5.72 35.67 26.69
CA ARG A 57 7.09 36.16 26.87
C ARG A 57 7.38 36.17 28.37
N LEU A 58 8.63 35.91 28.78
CA LEU A 58 9.39 36.45 29.95
C LEU A 58 10.40 35.40 30.48
N PRO A 59 11.49 35.78 31.17
CA PRO A 59 12.49 36.80 30.81
C PRO A 59 13.95 36.29 30.90
N SER A 60 14.83 36.95 30.17
CA SER A 60 16.29 36.88 30.29
C SER A 60 16.78 37.50 31.60
N LYS A 61 17.66 36.81 32.34
CA LYS A 61 18.41 37.39 33.48
C LYS A 61 19.91 37.14 33.32
N SER A 62 20.64 38.18 33.72
CA SER A 62 22.00 38.62 33.42
C SER A 62 23.15 37.70 33.86
N ARG A 63 24.25 37.78 33.10
CA ARG A 63 25.60 37.37 33.50
C ARG A 63 26.21 38.44 34.43
N GLY A 64 26.89 37.99 35.47
CA GLY A 64 27.85 38.74 36.29
C GLY A 64 28.98 37.79 36.69
N ASP A 65 30.21 38.31 36.63
CA ASP A 65 31.49 37.64 36.86
C ASP A 65 31.71 37.17 38.31
N GLU A 66 32.61 36.21 38.53
CA GLU A 66 33.68 36.20 39.55
C GLU A 66 34.36 34.81 39.70
N ALA A 67 35.60 34.83 40.21
CA ALA A 67 36.70 33.93 39.87
C ALA A 67 37.00 32.70 40.79
N GLY A 68 37.57 31.65 40.18
CA GLY A 68 38.60 30.69 40.70
C GLY A 68 38.23 29.65 41.78
N PRO A 69 39.10 28.65 42.12
CA PRO A 69 40.38 28.27 41.50
C PRO A 69 40.51 26.77 41.11
N SER A 70 41.63 26.50 40.44
CA SER A 70 42.17 25.26 39.87
C SER A 70 42.69 24.22 40.88
N ARG A 71 42.80 22.94 40.44
CA ARG A 71 43.80 21.93 40.89
C ARG A 71 43.78 20.66 39.99
N PRO A 72 44.83 19.81 39.98
CA PRO A 72 45.74 19.67 38.83
C PRO A 72 45.64 18.33 38.07
N ALA A 73 46.22 18.29 36.87
CA ALA A 73 46.50 17.06 36.12
C ALA A 73 47.58 16.19 36.82
N PRO A 74 47.66 14.88 36.49
CA PRO A 74 48.96 14.43 35.98
C PRO A 74 48.92 13.37 34.86
N LYS A 75 49.82 13.62 33.90
CA LYS A 75 50.80 12.72 33.27
C LYS A 75 50.37 11.49 32.46
N ARG A 76 50.71 11.61 31.17
CA ARG A 76 51.06 10.54 30.22
C ARG A 76 52.01 9.49 30.82
N ARG A 77 51.75 8.22 30.50
CA ARG A 77 52.78 7.17 30.33
C ARG A 77 52.48 6.41 29.03
N VAL A 78 53.51 6.35 28.19
CA VAL A 78 53.83 5.37 27.14
C VAL A 78 54.59 4.21 27.87
N ASP A 79 54.65 2.93 27.52
CA ASP A 79 54.57 2.15 26.28
C ASP A 79 54.30 0.64 26.59
N GLU A 80 53.91 -0.09 25.53
CA GLU A 80 54.27 -1.48 25.13
C GLU A 80 53.68 -2.80 25.71
N ALA A 81 53.56 -3.73 24.73
CA ALA A 81 53.57 -5.20 24.76
C ALA A 81 52.25 -6.00 24.91
N GLY A 82 51.76 -6.47 23.74
CA GLY A 82 51.55 -7.90 23.49
C GLY A 82 50.24 -8.57 23.91
N SER A 83 49.29 -8.72 22.96
CA SER A 83 48.48 -9.94 22.83
C SER A 83 47.77 -9.97 21.48
N ALA A 84 48.09 -10.96 20.65
CA ALA A 84 47.43 -11.21 19.38
C ALA A 84 45.91 -11.48 19.57
N PRO A 85 45.02 -10.97 18.68
CA PRO A 85 43.60 -11.28 18.76
C PRO A 85 43.32 -12.67 18.16
N LYS A 86 42.72 -13.58 18.95
CA LYS A 86 42.23 -14.88 18.49
C LYS A 86 41.15 -14.71 17.41
N PRO A 87 41.13 -15.53 16.35
CA PRO A 87 40.17 -15.39 15.27
C PRO A 87 38.75 -15.69 15.78
N LYS A 88 37.86 -14.70 15.68
CA LYS A 88 36.43 -14.88 15.91
C LYS A 88 35.91 -15.87 14.87
N ARG A 89 35.60 -17.09 15.31
CA ARG A 89 34.96 -18.14 14.54
C ARG A 89 33.65 -17.58 13.98
N GLN A 90 33.65 -17.20 12.69
CA GLN A 90 32.46 -16.71 12.01
C GLN A 90 31.42 -17.82 12.05
N ARG A 91 30.36 -17.64 12.86
CA ARG A 91 29.17 -18.48 12.75
C ARG A 91 28.60 -18.19 11.36
N ARG A 92 28.62 -19.19 10.49
CA ARG A 92 27.92 -19.09 9.21
C ARG A 92 26.46 -18.72 9.50
N PRO A 93 25.88 -17.74 8.80
CA PRO A 93 24.46 -17.46 8.94
C PRO A 93 23.68 -18.74 8.61
N PRO A 94 22.53 -18.98 9.28
CA PRO A 94 21.64 -20.08 8.92
C PRO A 94 21.31 -20.00 7.42
N PRO A 95 21.12 -21.14 6.73
CA PRO A 95 20.62 -21.14 5.36
C PRO A 95 19.39 -20.24 5.27
N LEU A 96 19.43 -19.26 4.37
CA LEU A 96 18.29 -18.41 4.07
C LEU A 96 17.15 -19.34 3.65
N ALA A 97 16.14 -19.50 4.50
CA ALA A 97 14.94 -20.24 4.13
C ALA A 97 14.38 -19.58 2.87
N GLU A 98 14.38 -20.31 1.75
CA GLU A 98 13.82 -19.81 0.50
C GLU A 98 12.33 -19.54 0.72
N LYS A 99 11.87 -18.37 0.29
CA LYS A 99 10.45 -18.02 0.41
C LYS A 99 9.66 -18.96 -0.49
N PRO A 100 8.49 -19.43 -0.03
CA PRO A 100 7.69 -20.34 -0.83
C PRO A 100 7.31 -19.69 -2.17
N PRO A 101 7.20 -20.47 -3.25
CA PRO A 101 6.72 -19.98 -4.54
C PRO A 101 5.28 -19.48 -4.45
N LEU A 102 4.82 -18.74 -5.45
CA LEU A 102 3.43 -18.31 -5.56
C LEU A 102 2.50 -19.54 -5.48
N PRO A 103 1.47 -19.56 -4.61
CA PRO A 103 0.59 -20.72 -4.47
C PRO A 103 -0.10 -21.09 -5.79
N ALA A 104 -0.33 -22.39 -6.01
CA ALA A 104 -0.88 -22.91 -7.27
C ALA A 104 -2.22 -22.27 -7.66
N GLU A 105 -3.10 -22.01 -6.69
CA GLU A 105 -4.40 -21.38 -6.92
C GLU A 105 -4.26 -19.98 -7.57
N PHE A 106 -3.22 -19.22 -7.22
CA PHE A 106 -2.93 -17.94 -7.85
C PHE A 106 -2.34 -18.10 -9.24
N GLN A 107 -1.55 -19.16 -9.48
CA GLN A 107 -1.02 -19.45 -10.82
C GLN A 107 -2.17 -19.75 -11.78
N THR A 108 -3.09 -20.62 -11.38
CA THR A 108 -4.30 -20.93 -12.14
C THR A 108 -5.15 -19.68 -12.39
N ALA A 109 -5.38 -18.86 -11.36
CA ALA A 109 -6.13 -17.61 -11.54
C ALA A 109 -5.44 -16.67 -12.56
N ILE A 110 -4.11 -16.53 -12.51
CA ILE A 110 -3.38 -15.71 -13.48
C ILE A 110 -3.51 -16.26 -14.91
N GLU A 111 -3.45 -17.58 -15.08
CA GLU A 111 -3.62 -18.25 -16.38
C GLU A 111 -5.04 -18.09 -16.94
N GLU A 112 -6.08 -18.28 -16.12
CA GLU A 112 -7.48 -18.08 -16.51
C GLU A 112 -7.73 -16.65 -16.99
N ILE A 113 -7.18 -15.69 -16.26
CA ILE A 113 -7.25 -14.27 -16.59
C ILE A 113 -6.53 -13.98 -17.91
N ALA A 114 -5.35 -14.57 -18.10
CA ALA A 114 -4.56 -14.40 -19.31
C ALA A 114 -5.31 -14.96 -20.53
N LEU A 115 -5.90 -16.14 -20.38
CA LEU A 115 -6.73 -16.77 -21.41
C LEU A 115 -7.95 -15.91 -21.77
N ALA A 116 -8.68 -15.41 -20.76
CA ALA A 116 -9.84 -14.56 -20.97
C ALA A 116 -9.50 -13.24 -21.70
N LYS A 117 -8.27 -12.76 -21.55
CA LYS A 117 -7.75 -11.55 -22.20
C LYS A 117 -6.99 -11.82 -23.49
N ASN A 118 -6.82 -13.09 -23.87
CA ASN A 118 -5.97 -13.50 -24.98
C ASN A 118 -4.56 -12.89 -24.91
N ALA A 119 -3.99 -12.85 -23.70
CA ALA A 119 -2.72 -12.22 -23.37
C ALA A 119 -1.72 -13.26 -22.85
N ALA A 120 -0.42 -13.01 -23.01
CA ALA A 120 0.61 -13.89 -22.46
C ALA A 120 1.07 -13.42 -21.06
N PRO A 121 0.97 -14.26 -20.01
CA PRO A 121 1.44 -13.90 -18.69
C PRO A 121 2.95 -14.12 -18.53
N THR A 122 3.64 -13.20 -17.87
CA THR A 122 5.02 -13.44 -17.40
C THR A 122 5.03 -14.25 -16.11
N ALA A 123 6.11 -14.99 -15.85
CA ALA A 123 6.32 -15.62 -14.55
C ALA A 123 6.25 -14.60 -13.39
N ALA A 124 5.41 -14.90 -12.39
CA ALA A 124 5.21 -14.02 -11.24
C ALA A 124 6.43 -13.98 -10.31
N LYS A 125 6.75 -12.78 -9.81
CA LYS A 125 7.91 -12.54 -8.93
C LYS A 125 7.50 -11.78 -7.68
N LEU A 126 8.14 -12.10 -6.56
CA LEU A 126 7.82 -11.49 -5.27
C LEU A 126 8.32 -10.04 -5.23
N VAL A 127 7.43 -9.09 -4.91
CA VAL A 127 7.79 -7.69 -4.67
C VAL A 127 8.23 -7.51 -3.23
N ILE A 128 7.38 -7.92 -2.28
CA ILE A 128 7.62 -7.76 -0.84
C ILE A 128 6.82 -8.78 -0.04
N GLN A 129 7.42 -9.29 1.03
CA GLN A 129 6.71 -9.95 2.13
C GLN A 129 6.77 -9.08 3.39
N LYS A 130 5.62 -8.78 3.99
CA LYS A 130 5.56 -8.04 5.26
C LYS A 130 4.33 -8.38 6.08
N GLU A 131 4.43 -8.13 7.38
CA GLU A 131 3.25 -8.02 8.24
C GLU A 131 2.54 -6.69 8.00
N LEU A 132 1.21 -6.73 8.02
CA LEU A 132 0.39 -5.53 7.95
C LEU A 132 0.44 -4.78 9.28
N TYR A 133 0.82 -3.50 9.21
CA TYR A 133 0.82 -2.61 10.35
C TYR A 133 -0.51 -1.84 10.44
N GLU A 134 -0.78 -1.23 11.59
CA GLU A 134 -1.95 -0.39 11.78
C GLU A 134 -2.05 0.72 10.71
N THR A 135 -0.91 1.31 10.34
CA THR A 135 -0.87 2.33 9.28
C THR A 135 -1.27 1.80 7.92
N ASP A 136 -1.10 0.50 7.65
CA ASP A 136 -1.55 -0.09 6.40
C ASP A 136 -3.08 -0.26 6.35
N LEU A 137 -3.73 -0.35 7.52
CA LEU A 137 -5.15 -0.69 7.66
C LEU A 137 -6.02 0.49 8.13
N SER A 138 -5.42 1.54 8.68
CA SER A 138 -6.13 2.70 9.18
C SER A 138 -6.96 3.37 8.07
N SER A 139 -8.18 3.77 8.40
CA SER A 139 -9.08 4.47 7.46
C SER A 139 -8.48 5.78 6.95
N GLY A 140 -7.70 6.47 7.79
CA GLY A 140 -7.04 7.72 7.42
C GLY A 140 -5.94 7.56 6.37
N HIS A 141 -5.10 6.52 6.47
CA HIS A 141 -4.03 6.31 5.50
C HIS A 141 -4.46 5.47 4.29
N ASN A 142 -5.31 4.45 4.52
CA ASN A 142 -5.86 3.53 3.51
C ASN A 142 -4.85 3.17 2.41
N ARG A 143 -3.74 2.54 2.81
CA ARG A 143 -2.67 2.20 1.86
C ARG A 143 -1.89 0.96 2.28
N LEU A 144 -1.43 0.15 1.34
CA LEU A 144 -0.34 -0.80 1.58
C LEU A 144 0.99 -0.15 1.19
N SER A 145 1.89 0.07 2.15
CA SER A 145 3.21 0.64 1.85
C SER A 145 4.19 -0.41 1.33
N ILE A 146 4.97 -0.07 0.31
CA ILE A 146 6.07 -0.87 -0.24
C ILE A 146 7.36 -0.02 -0.17
N PRO A 147 8.10 -0.10 0.95
CA PRO A 147 9.34 0.66 1.13
C PRO A 147 10.43 0.19 0.16
N PHE A 148 11.16 1.13 -0.47
CA PHE A 148 12.14 0.80 -1.52
C PHE A 148 13.23 -0.17 -1.04
N ASN A 149 13.66 -0.03 0.20
CA ASN A 149 14.69 -0.88 0.81
C ASN A 149 14.20 -2.29 1.18
N LYS A 150 12.94 -2.62 0.90
CA LYS A 150 12.32 -3.93 1.17
C LYS A 150 11.82 -4.59 -0.11
N ILE A 151 12.01 -3.98 -1.28
CA ILE A 151 11.64 -4.55 -2.58
C ILE A 151 12.65 -5.65 -2.91
N GLU A 152 12.13 -6.83 -3.25
CA GLU A 152 12.94 -8.01 -3.58
C GLU A 152 13.23 -8.09 -5.07
N ASN A 153 12.24 -7.81 -5.90
CA ASN A 153 12.36 -7.78 -7.34
C ASN A 153 11.81 -6.46 -7.87
N ASP A 154 12.58 -5.81 -8.74
CA ASP A 154 12.16 -4.58 -9.41
C ASP A 154 11.00 -4.90 -10.36
N PHE A 155 9.86 -4.25 -10.11
CA PHE A 155 8.59 -4.57 -10.76
C PHE A 155 8.12 -3.49 -11.74
N LEU A 156 8.80 -2.35 -11.80
CA LEU A 156 8.47 -1.24 -12.68
C LEU A 156 9.52 -1.07 -13.77
N THR A 157 9.09 -0.73 -14.99
CA THR A 157 10.01 -0.22 -16.02
C THR A 157 10.51 1.18 -15.64
N GLU A 158 11.55 1.65 -16.31
CA GLU A 158 12.08 2.98 -16.04
C GLU A 158 11.04 4.05 -16.40
N GLU A 159 10.29 3.87 -17.47
CA GLU A 159 9.21 4.75 -17.90
C GLU A 159 8.10 4.83 -16.84
N GLU A 160 7.70 3.69 -16.27
CA GLU A 160 6.71 3.63 -15.19
C GLU A 160 7.21 4.35 -13.93
N LYS A 161 8.50 4.21 -13.59
CA LYS A 161 9.11 4.94 -12.45
C LYS A 161 9.13 6.45 -12.68
N GLN A 162 9.53 6.88 -13.88
CA GLN A 162 9.54 8.31 -14.25
C GLN A 162 8.13 8.89 -14.28
N TYR A 163 7.14 8.12 -14.74
CA TYR A 163 5.74 8.54 -14.68
C TYR A 163 5.28 8.76 -13.23
N LEU A 164 5.58 7.83 -12.31
CA LEU A 164 5.19 7.93 -10.90
C LEU A 164 5.95 9.01 -10.10
N LEU A 165 7.08 9.50 -10.61
CA LEU A 165 7.79 10.65 -10.03
C LEU A 165 7.04 11.96 -10.24
N GLY A 166 6.29 12.07 -11.33
CA GLY A 166 5.59 13.29 -11.73
C GLY A 166 4.33 13.59 -10.91
N GLU A 167 3.78 14.75 -11.22
CA GLU A 167 2.50 15.24 -10.70
C GLU A 167 1.54 15.48 -11.87
N PHE A 168 0.24 15.43 -11.58
CA PHE A 168 -0.77 15.96 -12.48
C PHE A 168 -0.76 17.49 -12.43
N GLU A 169 -1.38 18.14 -13.42
CA GLU A 169 -1.44 19.61 -13.52
C GLU A 169 -2.08 20.27 -12.28
N ASN A 170 -2.98 19.55 -11.60
CA ASN A 170 -3.61 19.99 -10.36
C ASN A 170 -2.75 19.80 -9.10
N GLY A 171 -1.44 19.50 -9.25
CA GLY A 171 -0.49 19.28 -8.16
C GLY A 171 -0.67 17.96 -7.40
N LYS A 172 -1.60 17.09 -7.82
CA LYS A 172 -1.75 15.77 -7.21
C LYS A 172 -0.67 14.82 -7.74
N LYS A 173 -0.13 13.97 -6.87
CA LYS A 173 0.80 12.90 -7.27
C LYS A 173 0.18 12.00 -8.34
N ARG A 174 0.99 11.64 -9.34
CA ARG A 174 0.59 10.66 -10.35
C ARG A 174 0.38 9.28 -9.72
N PHE A 175 -0.49 8.52 -10.34
CA PHE A 175 -0.74 7.14 -9.97
C PHE A 175 -1.01 6.31 -11.22
N MET A 176 -0.66 5.02 -11.15
CA MET A 176 -1.05 4.04 -12.16
C MET A 176 -2.22 3.23 -11.62
N GLU A 177 -3.18 2.92 -12.48
CA GLU A 177 -4.21 1.93 -12.19
C GLU A 177 -3.66 0.55 -12.51
N VAL A 178 -3.68 -0.33 -11.52
CA VAL A 178 -3.04 -1.65 -11.58
C VAL A 178 -4.04 -2.69 -11.10
N ARG A 179 -4.19 -3.77 -11.86
CA ARG A 179 -5.06 -4.88 -11.47
C ARG A 179 -4.41 -5.72 -10.38
N ILE A 180 -5.21 -6.18 -9.43
CA ILE A 180 -4.75 -7.02 -8.33
C ILE A 180 -5.67 -8.23 -8.13
N VAL A 181 -5.08 -9.42 -8.19
CA VAL A 181 -5.72 -10.67 -7.77
C VAL A 181 -5.74 -10.70 -6.24
N GLN A 182 -6.94 -10.73 -5.66
CA GLN A 182 -7.14 -10.68 -4.22
C GLN A 182 -6.85 -12.02 -3.53
N PRO A 183 -6.59 -12.02 -2.20
CA PRO A 183 -6.40 -13.25 -1.44
C PRO A 183 -7.53 -14.27 -1.55
N SER A 184 -8.77 -13.82 -1.76
CA SER A 184 -9.95 -14.68 -1.90
C SER A 184 -10.08 -15.32 -3.27
N LEU A 185 -9.32 -14.85 -4.28
CA LEU A 185 -9.41 -15.25 -5.69
C LEU A 185 -10.78 -14.99 -6.37
N LEU A 186 -11.78 -14.51 -5.63
CA LEU A 186 -13.15 -14.31 -6.13
C LEU A 186 -13.29 -13.05 -6.99
N LEU A 187 -12.40 -12.08 -6.82
CA LEU A 187 -12.52 -10.76 -7.43
C LEU A 187 -11.14 -10.24 -7.83
N GLU A 188 -11.05 -9.81 -9.08
CA GLU A 188 -10.04 -8.84 -9.48
C GLU A 188 -10.48 -7.44 -9.05
N GLU A 189 -9.53 -6.66 -8.56
CA GLU A 189 -9.77 -5.27 -8.22
C GLU A 189 -8.80 -4.38 -8.97
N THR A 190 -9.19 -3.14 -9.27
CA THR A 190 -8.27 -2.11 -9.75
C THR A 190 -7.84 -1.24 -8.57
N VAL A 191 -6.53 -1.16 -8.36
CA VAL A 191 -5.93 -0.33 -7.31
C VAL A 191 -5.05 0.77 -7.89
N LYS A 192 -4.78 1.80 -7.08
CA LYS A 192 -3.91 2.92 -7.47
C LYS A 192 -2.53 2.72 -6.89
N LEU A 193 -1.52 2.59 -7.74
CA LEU A 193 -0.12 2.58 -7.34
C LEU A 193 0.44 4.01 -7.40
N CYS A 194 0.94 4.51 -6.27
CA CYS A 194 1.55 5.84 -6.17
C CYS A 194 2.99 5.73 -5.63
N ARG A 195 3.85 6.70 -5.97
CA ARG A 195 5.15 6.91 -5.31
C ARG A 195 5.07 8.07 -4.31
N TRP A 196 5.74 7.91 -3.17
CA TRP A 196 5.89 8.93 -2.15
C TRP A 196 7.36 9.08 -1.75
N ASP A 197 7.89 10.28 -1.93
CA ASP A 197 9.23 10.66 -1.52
C ASP A 197 9.13 11.59 -0.31
N MET A 198 9.71 11.17 0.82
CA MET A 198 9.69 11.90 2.09
C MET A 198 11.09 12.37 2.45
N ALA A 199 11.31 13.67 2.44
CA ALA A 199 12.54 14.28 2.94
C ALA A 199 12.62 14.12 4.46
N LYS A 200 13.75 13.60 4.95
CA LYS A 200 14.04 13.53 6.39
C LYS A 200 14.84 14.75 6.82
N LYS A 201 14.72 15.08 8.12
CA LYS A 201 15.51 16.15 8.75
C LYS A 201 17.03 15.98 8.57
N SER A 202 17.49 14.74 8.35
CA SER A 202 18.90 14.43 8.09
C SER A 202 19.36 14.78 6.65
N GLY A 203 18.52 15.40 5.83
CA GLY A 203 18.77 15.67 4.41
C GLY A 203 18.65 14.44 3.49
N LYS A 204 18.34 13.26 4.04
CA LYS A 204 18.13 12.03 3.25
C LYS A 204 16.66 11.93 2.85
N THR A 205 16.39 11.47 1.63
CA THR A 205 15.02 11.16 1.18
C THR A 205 14.74 9.67 1.36
N THR A 206 13.57 9.34 1.89
CA THR A 206 13.04 7.96 1.86
C THR A 206 11.88 7.86 0.92
N SER A 207 11.96 6.88 0.03
CA SER A 207 10.94 6.62 -0.99
C SER A 207 10.16 5.34 -0.66
N THR A 208 8.86 5.39 -0.91
CA THR A 208 7.96 4.23 -0.79
C THR A 208 6.97 4.26 -1.94
N TYR A 209 6.64 3.09 -2.49
CA TYR A 209 5.40 2.95 -3.24
C TYR A 209 4.25 2.71 -2.28
N ALA A 210 3.03 3.01 -2.71
CA ALA A 210 1.82 2.78 -1.95
C ALA A 210 0.70 2.31 -2.87
N ILE A 211 0.06 1.20 -2.51
CA ILE A 211 -1.21 0.77 -3.12
C ILE A 211 -2.34 1.44 -2.37
N ARG A 212 -3.22 2.15 -3.09
CA ARG A 212 -4.34 2.95 -2.58
C ARG A 212 -5.61 2.68 -3.39
N GLY A 213 -6.67 3.45 -3.10
CA GLY A 213 -7.98 3.30 -3.76
C GLY A 213 -8.73 2.15 -3.12
N ASN A 214 -8.93 1.06 -3.87
CA ASN A 214 -9.72 -0.10 -3.43
C ASN A 214 -9.02 -0.97 -2.37
N TRP A 215 -7.85 -0.55 -1.86
CA TRP A 215 -7.16 -1.24 -0.77
C TRP A 215 -8.06 -1.52 0.45
N THR A 216 -8.90 -0.56 0.88
CA THR A 216 -9.86 -0.81 1.99
C THR A 216 -10.88 -1.89 1.64
N ALA A 217 -11.36 -1.96 0.40
CA ALA A 217 -12.27 -3.02 -0.03
C ALA A 217 -11.58 -4.39 0.04
N ILE A 218 -10.34 -4.48 -0.48
CA ILE A 218 -9.50 -5.69 -0.39
C ILE A 218 -9.32 -6.11 1.08
N VAL A 219 -8.99 -5.17 1.97
CA VAL A 219 -8.82 -5.46 3.41
C VAL A 219 -10.11 -6.04 4.02
N LYS A 220 -11.27 -5.45 3.72
CA LYS A 220 -12.57 -5.90 4.24
C LYS A 220 -12.93 -7.28 3.70
N ASN A 221 -12.90 -7.45 2.38
CA ASN A 221 -13.30 -8.68 1.69
C ASN A 221 -12.44 -9.88 2.10
N ASN A 222 -11.14 -9.64 2.36
CA ASN A 222 -10.18 -10.69 2.69
C ASN A 222 -9.89 -10.82 4.19
N ARG A 223 -10.65 -10.10 5.02
CA ARG A 223 -10.53 -10.09 6.49
C ARG A 223 -9.07 -9.88 6.95
N LEU A 224 -8.37 -8.94 6.32
CA LEU A 224 -6.98 -8.61 6.67
C LEU A 224 -6.96 -7.86 8.01
N ARG A 225 -5.99 -8.19 8.86
CA ARG A 225 -5.83 -7.64 10.22
C ARG A 225 -4.37 -7.31 10.50
N VAL A 226 -4.13 -6.45 11.49
CA VAL A 226 -2.77 -6.14 11.96
C VAL A 226 -2.05 -7.45 12.33
N GLY A 227 -0.78 -7.58 11.93
CA GLY A 227 0.01 -8.80 12.14
C GLY A 227 -0.38 -9.97 11.23
N THR A 228 -1.21 -9.75 10.20
CA THR A 228 -1.34 -10.70 9.08
C THR A 228 -0.12 -10.54 8.19
N THR A 229 0.58 -11.63 7.89
CA THR A 229 1.65 -11.62 6.88
C THR A 229 1.03 -11.70 5.49
N VAL A 230 1.44 -10.81 4.61
CA VAL A 230 1.08 -10.82 3.20
C VAL A 230 2.33 -10.83 2.33
N GLN A 231 2.20 -11.43 1.15
CA GLN A 231 3.14 -11.31 0.07
C GLN A 231 2.45 -10.58 -1.09
N LEU A 232 3.14 -9.59 -1.65
CA LEU A 232 2.73 -8.95 -2.88
C LEU A 232 3.63 -9.46 -4.00
N TRP A 233 3.02 -10.04 -5.02
CA TRP A 233 3.68 -10.55 -6.22
C TRP A 233 3.32 -9.68 -7.41
N PHE A 234 4.22 -9.53 -8.37
CA PHE A 234 3.94 -8.88 -9.64
C PHE A 234 4.11 -9.84 -10.80
N PHE A 235 3.37 -9.57 -11.86
CA PHE A 235 3.48 -10.21 -13.17
C PHE A 235 3.00 -9.21 -14.22
N ARG A 236 3.19 -9.52 -15.50
CA ARG A 236 2.67 -8.73 -16.62
C ARG A 236 1.79 -9.57 -17.51
N LEU A 237 0.72 -8.96 -18.01
CA LEU A 237 -0.12 -9.46 -19.09
C LEU A 237 0.03 -8.50 -20.26
N ASP A 238 0.64 -8.94 -21.36
CA ASP A 238 0.93 -8.07 -22.52
C ASP A 238 1.58 -6.73 -22.13
N GLN A 239 2.61 -6.80 -21.27
CA GLN A 239 3.36 -5.66 -20.72
C GLN A 239 2.62 -4.85 -19.64
N GLU A 240 1.31 -5.02 -19.43
CA GLU A 240 0.60 -4.36 -18.35
C GLU A 240 0.95 -4.94 -16.98
N LEU A 241 1.40 -4.09 -16.06
CA LEU A 241 1.66 -4.48 -14.68
C LEU A 241 0.39 -4.99 -14.01
N CYS A 242 0.49 -6.15 -13.37
CA CYS A 242 -0.54 -6.74 -12.52
C CYS A 242 0.08 -7.22 -11.21
N PHE A 243 -0.75 -7.29 -10.16
CA PHE A 243 -0.36 -7.80 -8.84
C PHE A 243 -1.17 -9.02 -8.44
N ALA A 244 -0.59 -9.84 -7.57
CA ALA A 244 -1.29 -10.85 -6.79
C ALA A 244 -0.96 -10.64 -5.30
N LEU A 245 -1.99 -10.54 -4.47
CA LEU A 245 -1.84 -10.40 -3.03
C LEU A 245 -2.15 -11.73 -2.36
N VAL A 246 -1.13 -12.32 -1.75
CA VAL A 246 -1.24 -13.61 -1.06
C VAL A 246 -1.25 -13.36 0.45
N LYS A 247 -2.22 -13.95 1.13
CA LYS A 247 -2.23 -14.03 2.60
C LYS A 247 -1.43 -15.25 3.03
N VAL A 248 -0.34 -15.03 3.77
CA VAL A 248 0.50 -16.12 4.27
C VAL A 248 -0.07 -16.58 5.62
N PRO A 249 -0.47 -17.86 5.77
CA PRO A 249 -0.84 -18.39 7.07
C PRO A 249 0.35 -18.27 8.01
N ARG A 250 0.14 -17.86 9.26
CA ARG A 250 1.16 -18.13 10.28
C ARG A 250 1.25 -19.65 10.36
N ASN A 251 2.42 -20.22 10.08
CA ASN A 251 2.71 -21.57 10.51
C ASN A 251 2.41 -21.60 12.01
N GLN A 252 1.31 -22.25 12.40
CA GLN A 252 1.14 -22.65 13.79
C GLN A 252 2.29 -23.63 14.02
N ALA A 253 3.34 -23.17 14.69
CA ALA A 253 4.32 -24.08 15.25
C ALA A 253 3.53 -25.05 16.13
N ALA A 254 3.47 -26.31 15.70
CA ALA A 254 3.06 -27.43 16.52
C ALA A 254 4.03 -27.59 17.69
#